data_AF-A0A9E3SX53-F1
#
_entry.id   AF-A0A9E3SX53-F1
#
_cell.length_a   1.000
_cell.length_b   1.000
_cell.length_c   1.000
_cell.angle_alpha   90.00
_cell.angle_beta   90.00
_cell.angle_gamma   90.00
#
_symmetry.space_group_name_H-M   'P 1'
#
loop_
_entity.id
_entity.type
_entity.pdbx_description
1 polymer ?
#
loop_
_entity_poly.entity_id
_entity_poly.type
_entity_poly.pdbx_seq_one_letter_code
_entity_poly.pdbx_strand_id
1 'polypeptide(L)'
;MDNLQKATFSIDSIPETTFDGYTNGDTWNGWACPYFEKPEAERVLQASEANHYMWSYDSNQDAFIVRSKDDPEDYEPEIFEAVRRHVEGGGEVIVYGIGAYSWIWEVVEED
;
A
#
# COMPACT_ATOMS: atom_id res chain seq x y z
N MET A 1 18.17 -0.52 -11.21
CA MET A 1 17.34 0.55 -10.64
C MET A 1 15.97 0.22 -11.12
N ASP A 2 15.18 -0.41 -10.27
CA ASP A 2 13.89 -0.95 -10.68
C ASP A 2 12.92 0.22 -10.70
N ASN A 3 12.51 0.58 -11.91
CA ASN A 3 11.57 1.67 -12.14
C ASN A 3 10.16 1.18 -11.86
N LEU A 4 9.36 2.03 -11.24
CA LEU A 4 7.95 1.77 -10.98
C LEU A 4 7.14 1.84 -12.27
N GLN A 5 6.26 0.88 -12.47
CA GLN A 5 5.28 0.83 -13.56
C GLN A 5 3.89 1.04 -12.96
N LYS A 6 3.02 1.79 -13.66
CA LYS A 6 1.64 1.96 -13.22
C LYS A 6 0.89 0.63 -13.30
N ALA A 7 0.08 0.35 -12.30
CA ALA A 7 -0.79 -0.81 -12.23
C ALA A 7 -1.99 -0.51 -11.34
N THR A 8 -3.05 -1.30 -11.48
CA THR A 8 -4.22 -1.25 -10.61
C THR A 8 -4.23 -2.50 -9.74
N PHE A 9 -4.61 -2.37 -8.48
CA PHE A 9 -4.54 -3.45 -7.49
C PHE A 9 -5.87 -3.65 -6.79
N SER A 10 -6.17 -4.90 -6.42
CA SER A 10 -7.24 -5.26 -5.49
C SER A 10 -6.64 -5.94 -4.26
N ILE A 11 -7.32 -5.80 -3.12
CA ILE A 11 -6.96 -6.50 -1.88
C ILE A 11 -8.02 -7.56 -1.59
N ASP A 12 -7.60 -8.78 -1.24
CA ASP A 12 -8.51 -9.92 -1.01
C ASP A 12 -9.60 -9.60 0.03
N SER A 13 -9.23 -8.83 1.06
CA SER A 13 -10.16 -8.42 2.12
C SER A 13 -11.20 -7.36 1.70
N ILE A 14 -11.06 -6.74 0.52
CA ILE A 14 -11.96 -5.71 -0.04
C ILE A 14 -12.01 -5.84 -1.58
N PRO A 15 -12.51 -6.97 -2.10
CA PRO A 15 -12.33 -7.34 -3.51
C PRO A 15 -13.11 -6.44 -4.50
N GLU A 16 -14.16 -5.77 -4.02
CA GLU A 16 -14.99 -4.86 -4.82
C GLU A 16 -14.37 -3.47 -5.04
N THR A 17 -13.19 -3.20 -4.45
CA THR A 17 -12.48 -1.92 -4.59
C THR A 17 -11.11 -2.15 -5.19
N THR A 18 -10.83 -1.41 -6.26
CA THR A 18 -9.49 -1.36 -6.88
C THR A 18 -8.78 -0.08 -6.47
N PHE A 19 -7.45 -0.05 -6.58
CA PHE A 19 -6.58 1.07 -6.24
C PHE A 19 -5.50 1.29 -7.29
N ASP A 20 -5.30 2.53 -7.71
CA ASP A 20 -4.29 2.92 -8.69
C ASP A 20 -2.94 3.11 -8.00
N GLY A 21 -1.94 2.35 -8.42
CA GLY A 21 -0.63 2.40 -7.81
C GLY A 21 0.48 2.07 -8.79
N TYR A 22 1.56 1.58 -8.21
CA TYR A 22 2.76 1.22 -8.92
C TYR A 22 3.29 -0.13 -8.48
N THR A 23 3.91 -0.85 -9.41
CA THR A 23 4.65 -2.09 -9.16
C THR A 23 6.08 -1.95 -9.68
N ASN A 24 7.03 -2.62 -9.05
CA ASN A 24 8.36 -2.90 -9.61
C ASN A 24 8.51 -4.39 -10.00
N GLY A 25 7.41 -5.13 -10.02
CA GLY A 25 7.39 -6.58 -10.24
C GLY A 25 7.67 -7.42 -8.99
N ASP A 26 7.91 -6.81 -7.83
CA ASP A 26 8.14 -7.55 -6.59
C ASP A 26 6.88 -8.27 -6.13
N THR A 27 7.09 -9.46 -5.58
CA THR A 27 6.04 -10.27 -4.98
C THR A 27 6.48 -10.88 -3.65
N TRP A 28 5.51 -11.13 -2.77
CA TRP A 28 5.70 -11.81 -1.49
C TRP A 28 4.74 -12.98 -1.41
N ASN A 29 5.28 -14.21 -1.38
CA ASN A 29 4.51 -15.45 -1.45
C ASN A 29 3.55 -15.54 -2.67
N GLY A 30 3.92 -14.88 -3.78
CA GLY A 30 3.10 -14.81 -4.99
C GLY A 30 2.13 -13.62 -5.04
N TRP A 31 1.98 -12.86 -3.95
CA TRP A 31 1.15 -11.66 -3.89
C TRP A 31 1.91 -10.42 -4.30
N ALA A 32 1.23 -9.48 -4.94
CA ALA A 32 1.83 -8.24 -5.38
C ALA A 32 2.34 -7.37 -4.21
N CYS A 33 3.38 -6.58 -4.43
CA CYS A 33 3.89 -5.61 -3.47
C CYS A 33 3.69 -4.19 -4.03
N PRO A 34 2.48 -3.62 -3.91
CA PRO A 34 2.16 -2.33 -4.52
C PRO A 34 2.80 -1.15 -3.78
N TYR A 35 2.96 -0.06 -4.51
CA TYR A 35 3.30 1.26 -3.98
C TYR A 35 2.23 2.27 -4.39
N PHE A 36 1.81 3.12 -3.46
CA PHE A 36 0.75 4.09 -3.68
C PHE A 36 1.24 5.51 -3.39
N GLU A 37 0.82 6.49 -4.19
CA GLU A 37 0.96 7.90 -3.82
C GLU A 37 0.07 8.22 -2.62
N LYS A 38 0.41 9.28 -1.88
CA LYS A 38 -0.26 9.62 -0.60
C LYS A 38 -1.80 9.60 -0.65
N PRO A 39 -2.47 10.23 -1.64
CA PRO A 39 -3.94 10.24 -1.68
C PRO A 39 -4.54 8.84 -1.83
N GLU A 40 -3.87 7.97 -2.60
CA GLU A 40 -4.36 6.60 -2.80
C GLU A 40 -4.02 5.72 -1.60
N ALA A 41 -2.86 5.92 -0.97
CA ALA A 41 -2.52 5.27 0.30
C ALA A 41 -3.58 5.58 1.38
N GLU A 42 -4.02 6.83 1.51
CA GLU A 42 -5.11 7.23 2.40
C GLU A 42 -6.43 6.51 2.05
N ARG A 43 -6.72 6.34 0.74
CA ARG A 43 -7.91 5.62 0.28
C ARG A 43 -7.86 4.14 0.62
N VAL A 44 -6.71 3.49 0.44
CA VAL A 44 -6.47 2.09 0.86
C VAL A 44 -6.69 1.95 2.37
N LEU A 45 -6.08 2.83 3.16
CA LEU A 45 -6.17 2.79 4.62
C LEU A 45 -7.59 3.05 5.12
N GLN A 46 -8.30 3.99 4.50
CA GLN A 46 -9.71 4.22 4.81
C GLN A 46 -10.59 3.00 4.49
N ALA A 47 -10.32 2.30 3.38
CA ALA A 47 -11.01 1.06 3.05
C ALA A 47 -10.69 -0.05 4.08
N SER A 48 -9.44 -0.13 4.53
CA SER A 48 -9.01 -1.11 5.55
C SER A 48 -9.73 -0.99 6.89
N GLU A 49 -10.36 0.16 7.18
CA GLU A 49 -11.16 0.34 8.39
C GLU A 49 -12.37 -0.61 8.47
N ALA A 50 -12.87 -1.08 7.32
CA ALA A 50 -13.92 -2.11 7.24
C ALA A 50 -13.44 -3.46 7.80
N ASN A 51 -12.13 -3.72 7.78
CA ASN A 51 -11.47 -4.90 8.32
C ASN A 51 -10.89 -4.65 9.71
N HIS A 52 -11.51 -3.75 10.48
CA HIS A 52 -11.12 -3.45 11.86
C HIS A 52 -9.70 -2.88 12.00
N TYR A 53 -9.12 -2.26 10.96
CA TYR A 53 -7.89 -1.50 11.12
C TYR A 53 -8.15 -0.04 11.53
N MET A 54 -7.18 0.56 12.21
CA MET A 54 -7.07 2.00 12.43
C MET A 54 -5.69 2.48 11.99
N TRP A 55 -5.62 3.74 11.55
CA TRP A 55 -4.38 4.29 11.01
C TRP A 55 -4.19 5.74 11.43
N SER A 56 -2.94 6.19 11.37
CA SER A 56 -2.54 7.58 11.56
C SER A 56 -1.35 7.90 10.67
N TYR A 57 -1.12 9.19 10.43
CA TYR A 57 0.04 9.66 9.68
C TYR A 57 0.99 10.42 10.60
N ASP A 58 2.25 10.00 10.66
CA ASP A 58 3.33 10.71 11.36
C ASP A 58 4.09 11.59 10.37
N SER A 59 3.89 12.90 10.47
CA SER A 59 4.55 13.88 9.61
C SER A 59 6.04 14.07 9.89
N ASN A 60 6.55 13.63 11.05
CA ASN A 60 7.98 13.69 11.35
C ASN A 60 8.75 12.58 10.64
N GLN A 61 8.13 11.40 10.54
CA GLN A 61 8.72 10.22 9.87
C GLN A 61 8.29 10.10 8.41
N ASP A 62 7.30 10.88 7.97
CA ASP A 62 6.64 10.73 6.67
C ASP A 62 6.16 9.29 6.46
N ALA A 63 5.36 8.81 7.41
CA ALA A 63 4.96 7.41 7.47
C ALA A 63 3.50 7.24 7.88
N PHE A 64 2.86 6.20 7.35
CA PHE A 64 1.58 5.72 7.85
C PHE A 64 1.81 4.65 8.90
N ILE A 65 1.08 4.75 10.02
CA ILE A 65 1.13 3.82 11.14
C ILE A 65 -0.23 3.12 11.23
N VAL A 66 -0.26 1.81 11.09
CA VAL A 66 -1.48 0.99 11.05
C VAL A 66 -1.51 -0.01 12.21
N ARG A 67 -2.69 -0.17 12.81
CA ARG A 67 -2.95 -1.08 13.95
C ARG A 67 -4.28 -1.78 13.78
N SER A 68 -4.40 -2.99 14.32
CA SER A 68 -5.70 -3.63 14.54
C SER A 68 -6.48 -2.85 15.63
N LYS A 69 -7.78 -2.65 15.42
CA LYS A 69 -8.71 -2.09 16.42
C LYS A 69 -9.07 -3.12 17.49
N ASP A 70 -9.05 -4.40 17.13
CA ASP A 70 -9.48 -5.46 18.04
C ASP A 70 -8.46 -5.66 19.17
N ASP A 71 -7.16 -5.56 18.85
CA ASP A 71 -6.06 -5.70 19.82
C ASP A 71 -4.94 -4.65 19.56
N PRO A 72 -5.15 -3.36 19.88
CA PRO A 72 -4.25 -2.27 19.48
C PRO A 72 -2.91 -2.25 20.24
N GLU A 73 -2.82 -2.91 21.40
CA GLU A 73 -1.63 -2.94 22.27
C GLU A 73 -0.85 -4.26 22.18
N ASP A 74 -1.45 -5.35 21.68
CA ASP A 74 -0.82 -6.67 21.65
C ASP A 74 0.07 -6.88 20.41
N TYR A 75 -0.07 -6.04 19.39
CA TYR A 75 0.71 -6.12 18.15
C TYR A 75 1.51 -4.85 17.88
N GLU A 76 2.75 -5.04 17.42
CA GLU A 76 3.56 -3.95 16.86
C GLU A 76 2.83 -3.32 15.67
N PRO A 77 2.83 -1.98 15.54
CA PRO A 77 2.19 -1.34 14.41
C PRO A 77 2.93 -1.69 13.12
N GLU A 78 2.18 -1.79 12.03
CA GLU A 78 2.78 -1.75 10.70
C GLU A 78 3.12 -0.29 10.37
N ILE A 79 4.38 -0.03 10.02
CA ILE A 79 4.87 1.30 9.67
C ILE A 79 5.24 1.29 8.18
N PHE A 80 4.56 2.14 7.41
CA PHE A 80 4.78 2.31 5.98
C PHE A 80 5.41 3.67 5.72
N GLU A 81 6.73 3.71 5.66
CA GLU A 81 7.51 4.93 5.39
C GLU A 81 7.41 5.34 3.91
N ALA A 82 7.44 6.65 3.68
CA ALA A 82 7.56 7.24 2.36
C ALA A 82 8.88 6.83 1.70
N VAL A 83 8.81 6.36 0.46
CA VAL A 83 9.99 6.06 -0.36
C VAL A 83 9.95 6.87 -1.65
N ARG A 84 11.10 7.44 -2.01
CA ARG A 84 11.27 8.08 -3.31
C ARG A 84 11.64 7.02 -4.36
N ARG A 85 10.94 7.03 -5.49
CA ARG A 85 11.13 6.08 -6.60
C ARG A 85 10.98 6.77 -7.95
N HIS A 86 11.64 6.24 -8.97
CA HIS A 86 11.45 6.68 -10.36
C HIS A 86 10.33 5.87 -11.01
N VAL A 87 9.46 6.54 -11.77
CA VAL A 87 8.43 5.89 -12.59
C VAL A 87 8.94 5.73 -14.02
N GLU A 88 8.70 4.57 -14.64
CA GLU A 88 9.05 4.33 -16.04
C GLU A 88 8.37 5.34 -16.96
N GLY A 89 9.15 6.01 -17.82
CA GLY A 89 8.65 7.06 -18.70
C GLY A 89 8.21 8.34 -17.97
N GLY A 90 8.42 8.43 -16.65
CA GLY A 90 8.04 9.56 -15.79
C GLY A 90 9.22 10.14 -15.02
N GLY A 91 8.89 10.83 -13.91
CA GLY A 91 9.86 11.42 -12.98
C GLY A 91 9.95 10.65 -11.66
N GLU A 92 10.52 11.30 -10.66
CA GLU A 92 10.50 10.81 -9.27
C GLU A 92 9.15 11.08 -8.61
N VAL A 93 8.66 10.10 -7.86
CA VAL A 93 7.44 10.17 -7.03
C VAL A 93 7.76 9.74 -5.61
N ILE A 94 6.94 10.20 -4.65
CA ILE A 94 6.95 9.74 -3.26
C ILE A 94 5.77 8.77 -3.11
N VAL A 95 6.07 7.54 -2.71
CA VAL A 95 5.07 6.47 -2.60
C VAL A 95 5.24 5.70 -1.30
N TYR A 96 4.22 4.94 -0.94
CA TYR A 96 4.11 4.17 0.30
C TYR A 96 3.74 2.73 -0.05
N GLY A 97 4.47 1.76 0.49
CA GLY A 97 4.20 0.34 0.27
C GLY A 97 3.10 -0.20 1.18
N ILE A 98 1.89 0.36 1.12
CA ILE A 98 0.80 0.01 2.05
C ILE A 98 0.44 -1.48 1.93
N GLY A 99 0.65 -2.25 2.99
CA GLY A 99 0.42 -3.68 3.02
C GLY A 99 1.38 -4.51 2.14
N ALA A 100 2.37 -3.89 1.49
CA ALA A 100 3.39 -4.65 0.76
C ALA A 100 4.13 -5.57 1.75
N TYR A 101 4.36 -6.82 1.37
CA TYR A 101 4.95 -7.86 2.22
C TYR A 101 4.14 -8.26 3.47
N SER A 102 2.85 -7.88 3.53
CA SER A 102 2.00 -8.14 4.70
C SER A 102 0.58 -8.56 4.31
N TRP A 103 -0.02 -7.85 3.35
CA TRP A 103 -1.39 -8.06 2.90
C TRP A 103 -1.43 -8.80 1.56
N ILE A 104 -2.60 -9.36 1.25
CA ILE A 104 -2.84 -10.15 0.04
C ILE A 104 -3.33 -9.19 -1.06
N TRP A 105 -2.38 -8.79 -1.92
CA TRP A 105 -2.63 -7.92 -3.06
C TRP A 105 -2.56 -8.70 -4.38
N GLU A 106 -3.45 -8.35 -5.30
CA GLU A 106 -3.44 -8.84 -6.68
C GLU A 106 -3.35 -7.66 -7.64
N VAL A 107 -2.66 -7.85 -8.77
CA VAL A 107 -2.72 -6.92 -9.90
C VAL A 107 -4.01 -7.20 -10.65
N VAL A 108 -4.80 -6.16 -10.91
CA VAL A 108 -5.99 -6.26 -11.76
C VAL A 108 -5.52 -6.22 -13.21
N GLU A 109 -5.72 -7.33 -13.93
CA GLU A 109 -5.48 -7.39 -15.37
C GLU A 109 -6.67 -6.72 -16.11
N GLU A 110 -6.39 -5.77 -17.00
CA GLU A 110 -7.39 -5.29 -17.95
C GLU A 110 -7.41 -6.24 -19.16
N ASP A 111 -8.56 -6.89 -19.40
CA ASP A 111 -8.81 -7.77 -20.58
C ASP A 111 -8.77 -7.02 -21.93
#